data_AF-A0A072NG10-F1
#
_entry.id   AF-A0A072NG10-F1
#
_cell.length_a   1.000
_cell.length_b   1.000
_cell.length_c   1.000
_cell.angle_alpha   90.00
_cell.angle_beta   90.00
_cell.angle_gamma   90.00
#
_symmetry.space_group_name_H-M   'P 1'
#
loop_
_entity.id
_entity.type
_entity.pdbx_description
1 polymer ?
#
loop_
_entity_poly.entity_id
_entity_poly.type
_entity_poly.pdbx_seq_one_letter_code
_entity_poly.pdbx_strand_id
1 'polypeptide(L)'
;MIKYIWYILLTLFILSLPVPTQAEIKYNHNGLTISEIKDRVHFKVFMPQNVSEDWTLEIKTYPFGEEDFISKIRLHYMDSNDTYMIIGIEERRAATIKMEKLKPSAEKLDINGKVGYFQPWVNSGEKVGKGKIITGGILSWRQEGTLIKMDSSILKKEEMLEIARSMR
;
A
#
# COMPACT_ATOMS: atom_id res chain seq x y z
N MET A 1 -17.70 -28.22 37.69
CA MET A 1 -16.22 -28.14 37.65
C MET A 1 -15.68 -28.38 36.24
N ILE A 2 -16.03 -29.50 35.57
CA ILE A 2 -15.55 -29.85 34.22
C ILE A 2 -15.86 -28.79 33.13
N LYS A 3 -17.03 -28.14 33.19
CA LYS A 3 -17.41 -27.05 32.25
C LYS A 3 -16.42 -25.87 32.27
N TYR A 4 -15.89 -25.51 33.45
CA TYR A 4 -14.96 -24.40 33.61
C TYR A 4 -13.54 -24.74 33.12
N ILE A 5 -13.15 -26.02 33.18
CA ILE A 5 -11.87 -26.51 32.66
C ILE A 5 -11.78 -26.27 31.15
N TRP A 6 -12.89 -26.47 30.41
CA TRP A 6 -12.92 -26.22 28.96
C TRP A 6 -12.81 -24.73 28.63
N TYR A 7 -13.44 -23.85 29.42
CA TYR A 7 -13.28 -22.40 29.24
C TYR A 7 -11.84 -21.94 29.53
N ILE A 8 -11.21 -22.48 30.57
CA ILE A 8 -9.81 -22.18 30.92
C ILE A 8 -8.86 -22.66 29.81
N LEU A 9 -9.04 -23.89 29.30
CA LEU A 9 -8.23 -24.43 28.20
C LEU A 9 -8.41 -23.62 26.90
N LEU A 10 -9.64 -23.18 26.59
CA LEU A 10 -9.91 -22.34 25.43
C LEU A 10 -9.26 -20.95 25.55
N THR A 11 -9.29 -20.34 26.74
CA THR A 11 -8.61 -19.05 26.98
C THR A 11 -7.09 -19.16 26.90
N LEU A 12 -6.50 -20.25 27.41
CA LEU A 12 -5.06 -20.51 27.30
C LEU A 12 -4.66 -20.76 25.83
N PHE A 13 -5.50 -21.42 25.04
CA PHE A 13 -5.27 -21.62 23.62
C PHE A 13 -5.27 -20.30 22.84
N ILE A 14 -6.21 -19.40 23.10
CA ILE A 14 -6.28 -18.07 22.45
C ILE A 14 -5.05 -17.21 22.82
N LEU A 15 -4.59 -17.26 24.07
CA LEU A 15 -3.38 -16.55 24.52
C LEU A 15 -2.09 -17.12 23.93
N SER A 16 -2.10 -18.38 23.49
CA SER A 16 -0.93 -19.05 22.88
C SER A 16 -0.75 -18.77 21.40
N LEU A 17 -1.72 -18.11 20.75
CA LEU A 17 -1.59 -17.75 19.33
C LEU A 17 -0.51 -16.66 19.20
N PRO A 18 0.47 -16.84 18.30
CA PRO A 18 1.44 -15.80 18.04
C PRO A 18 0.69 -14.56 17.54
N VAL A 19 0.87 -13.43 18.23
CA VAL A 19 0.40 -12.15 17.73
C VAL A 19 1.21 -11.86 16.46
N PRO A 20 0.57 -11.64 15.30
CA PRO A 20 1.30 -11.22 14.12
C PRO A 20 1.96 -9.87 14.43
N THR A 21 3.27 -9.88 14.64
CA THR A 21 4.08 -8.67 14.76
C THR A 21 4.19 -8.07 13.37
N GLN A 22 3.84 -6.79 13.23
CA GLN A 22 4.11 -6.07 11.99
C GLN A 22 5.63 -6.02 11.78
N ALA A 23 6.10 -6.42 10.61
CA ALA A 23 7.52 -6.34 10.27
C ALA A 23 8.01 -4.89 10.47
N GLU A 24 9.20 -4.74 11.04
CA GLU A 24 9.81 -3.43 11.23
C GLU A 24 10.06 -2.77 9.86
N ILE A 25 9.61 -1.51 9.72
CA ILE A 25 9.75 -0.77 8.47
C ILE A 25 11.21 -0.34 8.33
N LYS A 26 11.89 -0.84 7.30
CA LYS A 26 13.25 -0.41 6.94
C LYS A 26 13.19 0.88 6.14
N TYR A 27 13.39 2.02 6.80
CA TYR A 27 13.46 3.32 6.13
C TYR A 27 14.79 3.50 5.40
N ASN A 28 14.75 4.14 4.24
CA ASN A 28 15.93 4.43 3.43
C ASN A 28 16.29 5.93 3.43
N HIS A 29 17.55 6.24 3.11
CA HIS A 29 18.10 7.58 2.88
C HIS A 29 17.95 8.58 4.03
N ASN A 30 17.84 8.11 5.28
CA ASN A 30 17.48 8.94 6.44
C ASN A 30 16.23 9.80 6.17
N GLY A 31 15.30 9.26 5.38
CA GLY A 31 14.08 9.94 4.95
C GLY A 31 13.04 10.03 6.06
N LEU A 32 11.98 10.76 5.76
CA LEU A 32 10.82 10.93 6.65
C LEU A 32 10.21 9.58 7.06
N THR A 33 9.83 9.48 8.32
CA THR A 33 9.07 8.36 8.87
C THR A 33 7.57 8.58 8.73
N ILE A 34 6.82 7.49 8.87
CA ILE A 34 5.35 7.56 8.82
C ILE A 34 4.78 8.34 10.00
N SER A 35 5.40 8.23 11.18
CA SER A 35 5.04 9.00 12.36
C SER A 35 5.16 10.50 12.11
N GLU A 36 6.26 10.96 11.52
CA GLU A 36 6.46 12.39 11.22
C GLU A 36 5.44 12.91 10.20
N ILE A 37 5.05 12.10 9.22
CA ILE A 37 4.12 12.50 8.17
C ILE A 37 2.68 12.55 8.66
N LYS A 38 2.26 11.63 9.52
CA LYS A 38 0.86 11.52 9.98
C LYS A 38 0.32 12.82 10.59
N ASP A 39 1.17 13.57 11.27
CA ASP A 39 0.79 14.82 11.93
C ASP A 39 0.79 16.05 10.99
N ARG A 40 1.33 15.90 9.77
CA ARG A 40 1.54 16.99 8.80
C ARG A 40 0.60 16.92 7.60
N VAL A 41 -0.25 15.89 7.53
CA VAL A 41 -1.23 15.71 6.46
C VAL A 41 -2.65 15.84 6.97
N HIS A 42 -3.55 16.32 6.11
CA HIS A 42 -4.98 16.42 6.43
C HIS A 42 -5.81 15.28 5.84
N PHE A 43 -5.25 14.08 5.76
CA PHE A 43 -5.93 12.87 5.33
C PHE A 43 -5.37 11.68 6.09
N LYS A 44 -6.13 10.59 6.20
CA LYS A 44 -5.64 9.38 6.87
C LYS A 44 -4.56 8.73 6.01
N VAL A 45 -3.40 8.48 6.62
CA VAL A 45 -2.28 7.75 6.01
C VAL A 45 -2.49 6.27 6.22
N PHE A 46 -2.41 5.50 5.14
CA PHE A 46 -2.52 4.06 5.16
C PHE A 46 -1.17 3.39 4.92
N MET A 47 -1.00 2.19 5.46
CA MET A 47 0.19 1.38 5.20
C MET A 47 -0.17 -0.05 4.86
N PRO A 48 0.52 -0.66 3.89
CA PRO A 48 0.34 -2.08 3.61
C PRO A 48 0.89 -2.88 4.79
N GLN A 49 0.15 -3.91 5.18
CA GLN A 49 0.56 -4.84 6.24
C GLN A 49 1.22 -6.10 5.67
N ASN A 50 1.12 -6.31 4.34
CA ASN A 50 1.70 -7.44 3.64
C ASN A 50 2.66 -6.94 2.56
N VAL A 51 3.90 -6.66 2.95
CA VAL A 51 5.03 -6.36 2.05
C VAL A 51 6.23 -7.21 2.48
N SER A 52 7.17 -7.46 1.56
CA SER A 52 8.39 -8.19 1.91
C SER A 52 9.21 -7.42 2.95
N GLU A 53 9.74 -8.15 3.94
CA GLU A 53 10.66 -7.59 4.95
C GLU A 53 11.99 -7.12 4.35
N ASP A 54 12.31 -7.57 3.14
CA ASP A 54 13.51 -7.17 2.41
C ASP A 54 13.34 -5.85 1.66
N TRP A 55 12.12 -5.31 1.59
CA TRP A 55 11.90 -4.02 0.95
C TRP A 55 12.24 -2.88 1.89
N THR A 56 12.77 -1.80 1.34
CA THR A 56 12.97 -0.55 2.07
C THR A 56 11.91 0.47 1.67
N LEU A 57 11.62 1.42 2.55
CA LEU A 57 10.64 2.47 2.33
C LEU A 57 11.33 3.83 2.24
N GLU A 58 11.12 4.51 1.11
CA GLU A 58 11.37 5.93 0.95
C GLU A 58 10.03 6.70 0.89
N ILE A 59 9.94 7.83 1.59
CA ILE A 59 8.76 8.70 1.56
C ILE A 59 9.08 10.02 0.87
N LYS A 60 8.28 10.37 -0.13
CA LYS A 60 8.30 11.68 -0.80
C LYS A 60 7.05 12.48 -0.46
N THR A 61 7.20 13.77 -0.22
CA THR A 61 6.11 14.72 0.06
C THR A 61 5.91 15.67 -1.12
N TYR A 62 4.68 16.17 -1.26
CA TYR A 62 4.33 17.15 -2.29
C TYR A 62 3.41 18.26 -1.74
N PRO A 63 3.65 19.54 -2.10
CA PRO A 63 4.81 20.06 -2.86
C PRO A 63 6.17 19.72 -2.22
N PHE A 64 7.20 19.57 -3.06
CA PHE A 64 8.51 19.09 -2.60
C PHE A 64 9.22 20.16 -1.77
N GLY A 65 9.80 19.79 -0.63
CA GLY A 65 10.54 20.69 0.26
C GLY A 65 9.67 21.58 1.15
N GLU A 66 8.35 21.48 1.07
CA GLU A 66 7.42 22.23 1.92
C GLU A 66 7.13 21.46 3.21
N GLU A 67 7.29 22.12 4.35
CA GLU A 67 7.13 21.45 5.63
C GLU A 67 5.72 21.54 6.22
N ASP A 68 5.07 22.69 6.02
CA ASP A 68 3.84 23.10 6.69
C ASP A 68 2.56 22.58 6.01
N PHE A 69 2.63 22.28 4.71
CA PHE A 69 1.48 21.82 3.94
C PHE A 69 1.83 20.67 3.01
N ILE A 70 1.51 19.45 3.46
CA ILE A 70 1.67 18.25 2.65
C ILE A 70 0.32 17.86 2.07
N SER A 71 0.12 18.20 0.80
CA SER A 71 -1.11 17.89 0.06
C SER A 71 -1.20 16.42 -0.36
N LYS A 72 -0.04 15.76 -0.45
CA LYS A 72 0.11 14.42 -1.02
C LYS A 72 1.43 13.81 -0.56
N ILE A 73 1.40 12.50 -0.33
CA ILE A 73 2.60 11.71 -0.05
C ILE A 73 2.75 10.61 -1.08
N ARG A 74 3.96 10.10 -1.22
CA ARG A 74 4.24 8.92 -2.01
C ARG A 74 5.22 8.01 -1.28
N LEU A 75 4.77 6.81 -0.98
CA LEU A 75 5.54 5.72 -0.41
C LEU A 75 6.19 4.95 -1.56
N HIS A 76 7.52 4.91 -1.61
CA HIS A 76 8.29 4.13 -2.57
C HIS A 76 8.85 2.92 -1.83
N TYR A 77 8.29 1.75 -2.11
CA TYR A 77 8.86 0.50 -1.63
C TYR A 77 9.90 0.03 -2.65
N MET A 78 11.14 -0.02 -2.22
CA MET A 78 12.31 -0.36 -3.02
C MET A 78 12.73 -1.80 -2.75
N ASP A 79 13.44 -2.42 -3.69
CA ASP A 79 14.07 -3.72 -3.45
C ASP A 79 15.18 -3.63 -2.40
N SER A 80 15.69 -4.78 -1.97
CA SER A 80 16.68 -4.86 -0.87
C SER A 80 18.00 -4.13 -1.16
N ASN A 81 18.30 -3.89 -2.44
CA ASN A 81 19.49 -3.19 -2.90
C ASN A 81 19.22 -1.72 -3.22
N ASP A 82 18.00 -1.24 -2.93
CA ASP A 82 17.57 0.13 -3.20
C ASP A 82 17.81 0.58 -4.65
N THR A 83 17.67 -0.35 -5.59
CA THR A 83 17.96 -0.14 -7.01
C THR A 83 16.69 -0.01 -7.81
N TYR A 84 15.64 -0.72 -7.44
CA TYR A 84 14.38 -0.74 -8.17
C TYR A 84 13.20 -0.47 -7.24
N MET A 85 12.35 0.50 -7.61
CA MET A 85 11.05 0.68 -6.98
C MET A 85 10.15 -0.51 -7.36
N ILE A 86 9.80 -1.32 -6.36
CA ILE A 86 8.87 -2.43 -6.52
C ILE A 86 7.45 -1.91 -6.67
N ILE A 87 7.06 -0.97 -5.82
CA ILE A 87 5.72 -0.39 -5.85
C ILE A 87 5.71 1.03 -5.28
N GLY A 88 5.03 1.93 -5.99
CA GLY A 88 4.76 3.28 -5.54
C GLY A 88 3.31 3.40 -5.05
N ILE A 89 3.10 3.91 -3.85
CA ILE A 89 1.77 4.20 -3.30
C ILE A 89 1.65 5.70 -3.04
N GLU A 90 0.84 6.37 -3.84
CA GLU A 90 0.46 7.77 -3.65
C GLU A 90 -0.81 7.87 -2.82
N GLU A 91 -0.80 8.74 -1.83
CA GLU A 91 -1.94 9.06 -1.00
C GLU A 91 -2.18 10.55 -0.93
N ARG A 92 -3.45 10.94 -1.02
CA ARG A 92 -3.92 12.31 -0.87
C ARG A 92 -5.38 12.34 -0.47
N ARG A 93 -5.84 13.51 0.00
CA ARG A 93 -7.27 13.74 0.22
C ARG A 93 -8.07 13.44 -1.07
N ALA A 94 -9.15 12.68 -0.93
CA ALA A 94 -10.02 12.35 -2.05
C ALA A 94 -10.78 13.58 -2.56
N ALA A 95 -10.75 13.79 -3.87
CA ALA A 95 -11.63 14.75 -4.54
C ALA A 95 -13.08 14.23 -4.58
N THR A 96 -14.05 15.14 -4.69
CA THR A 96 -15.48 14.80 -4.79
C THR A 96 -15.86 14.12 -6.12
N ILE A 97 -15.06 14.34 -7.18
CA ILE A 97 -15.28 13.76 -8.51
C ILE A 97 -15.34 12.23 -8.43
N LYS A 98 -16.31 11.57 -9.09
CA LYS A 98 -16.38 10.09 -9.09
C LYS A 98 -15.22 9.47 -9.91
N MET A 99 -14.57 8.44 -9.36
CA MET A 99 -13.43 7.77 -10.02
C MET A 99 -13.79 7.13 -11.37
N GLU A 100 -15.01 6.63 -11.51
CA GLU A 100 -15.53 6.03 -12.75
C GLU A 100 -15.46 7.00 -13.93
N LYS A 101 -15.69 8.30 -13.68
CA LYS A 101 -15.58 9.34 -14.71
C LYS A 101 -14.14 9.58 -15.14
N LEU A 102 -13.17 9.32 -14.26
CA LEU A 102 -11.75 9.53 -14.53
C LEU A 102 -11.11 8.31 -15.22
N LYS A 103 -11.70 7.13 -15.05
CA LYS A 103 -11.16 5.86 -15.56
C LYS A 103 -12.26 4.95 -16.12
N PRO A 104 -12.93 5.33 -17.23
CA PRO A 104 -14.07 4.60 -17.75
C PRO A 104 -13.71 3.19 -18.27
N SER A 105 -12.46 2.97 -18.70
CA SER A 105 -11.97 1.70 -19.24
C SER A 105 -11.30 0.78 -18.21
N ALA A 106 -11.19 1.22 -16.95
CA ALA A 106 -10.49 0.46 -15.92
C ALA A 106 -11.33 -0.73 -15.41
N GLU A 107 -10.68 -1.85 -15.16
CA GLU A 107 -11.29 -3.02 -14.53
C GLU A 107 -11.71 -2.66 -13.10
N LYS A 108 -12.98 -2.93 -12.75
CA LYS A 108 -13.48 -2.75 -11.39
C LYS A 108 -13.16 -3.97 -10.54
N LEU A 109 -12.66 -3.74 -9.33
CA LEU A 109 -12.22 -4.78 -8.40
C LEU A 109 -12.75 -4.48 -6.99
N ASP A 110 -12.90 -5.51 -6.15
CA ASP A 110 -13.18 -5.34 -4.72
C ASP A 110 -11.90 -5.32 -3.87
N ILE A 111 -11.77 -4.26 -3.06
CA ILE A 111 -10.71 -4.07 -2.06
C ILE A 111 -11.38 -3.90 -0.69
N ASN A 112 -11.67 -5.03 -0.03
CA ASN A 112 -12.32 -5.06 1.28
C ASN A 112 -13.64 -4.27 1.31
N GLY A 113 -14.53 -4.53 0.35
CA GLY A 113 -15.82 -3.84 0.21
C GLY A 113 -15.74 -2.46 -0.46
N LYS A 114 -14.55 -2.04 -0.90
CA LYS A 114 -14.34 -0.76 -1.60
C LYS A 114 -14.09 -1.02 -3.08
N VAL A 115 -14.73 -0.23 -3.93
CA VAL A 115 -14.54 -0.33 -5.38
C VAL A 115 -13.18 0.25 -5.77
N GLY A 116 -12.30 -0.62 -6.25
CA GLY A 116 -11.02 -0.27 -6.87
C GLY A 116 -11.10 -0.29 -8.40
N TYR A 117 -10.16 0.43 -9.02
CA TYR A 117 -10.04 0.56 -10.47
C TYR A 117 -8.61 0.21 -10.88
N PHE A 118 -8.45 -0.88 -11.64
CA PHE A 118 -7.17 -1.31 -12.17
C PHE A 118 -7.07 -1.00 -13.66
N GLN A 119 -5.94 -0.44 -14.07
CA GLN A 119 -5.59 -0.20 -15.46
C GLN A 119 -4.19 -0.77 -15.71
N PRO A 120 -4.02 -1.80 -16.55
CA PRO A 120 -2.69 -2.28 -16.89
C PRO A 120 -1.89 -1.20 -17.65
N TRP A 121 -0.56 -1.29 -17.59
CA TRP A 121 0.29 -0.47 -18.44
C TRP A 121 0.04 -0.78 -19.92
N VAL A 122 0.19 0.23 -20.79
CA VAL A 122 0.00 0.08 -22.23
C VAL A 122 0.97 -0.95 -22.82
N ASN A 123 2.19 -1.00 -22.29
CA ASN A 123 3.25 -1.93 -22.67
C ASN A 123 3.34 -3.15 -21.72
N SER A 124 2.26 -3.49 -21.01
CA SER A 124 2.22 -4.69 -20.17
C SER A 124 2.46 -5.94 -21.02
N GLY A 125 3.39 -6.80 -20.59
CA GLY A 125 3.83 -7.99 -21.35
C GLY A 125 5.05 -7.75 -22.24
N GLU A 126 5.45 -6.50 -22.47
CA GLU A 126 6.67 -6.19 -23.22
C GLU A 126 7.93 -6.46 -22.39
N LYS A 127 9.01 -6.85 -23.08
CA LYS A 127 10.34 -6.98 -22.48
C LYS A 127 11.09 -5.65 -22.58
N VAL A 128 11.69 -5.22 -21.49
CA VAL A 128 12.54 -4.03 -21.39
C VAL A 128 13.92 -4.39 -20.85
N GLY A 129 14.95 -3.74 -21.39
CA GLY A 129 16.35 -3.90 -20.99
C GLY A 129 16.81 -5.36 -21.05
N LYS A 130 17.35 -5.87 -19.94
CA LYS A 130 17.91 -7.23 -19.77
C LYS A 130 16.86 -8.36 -19.78
N GLY A 131 15.75 -8.20 -20.51
CA GLY A 131 14.69 -9.20 -20.62
C GLY A 131 13.64 -9.18 -19.51
N LYS A 132 13.58 -8.13 -18.68
CA LYS A 132 12.52 -7.95 -17.69
C LYS A 132 11.19 -7.69 -18.39
N ILE A 133 10.13 -8.40 -18.01
CA ILE A 133 8.79 -8.20 -18.55
C ILE A 133 8.08 -7.15 -17.70
N ILE A 134 7.48 -6.13 -18.32
CA ILE A 134 6.63 -5.19 -17.61
C ILE A 134 5.35 -5.90 -17.21
N THR A 135 5.10 -5.90 -15.92
CA THR A 135 3.92 -6.47 -15.29
C THR A 135 3.23 -5.40 -14.45
N GLY A 136 1.91 -5.48 -14.33
CA GLY A 136 1.14 -4.58 -13.47
C GLY A 136 0.51 -3.40 -14.19
N GLY A 137 0.46 -2.26 -13.52
CA GLY A 137 -0.32 -1.12 -13.94
C GLY A 137 -0.57 -0.14 -12.80
N ILE A 138 -1.74 0.49 -12.83
CA ILE A 138 -2.21 1.44 -11.83
C ILE A 138 -3.49 0.90 -11.19
N LEU A 139 -3.45 0.66 -9.88
CA LEU A 139 -4.61 0.37 -9.05
C LEU A 139 -4.99 1.61 -8.24
N SER A 140 -6.26 1.97 -8.17
CA SER A 140 -6.71 3.14 -7.40
C SER A 140 -8.06 2.91 -6.73
N TRP A 141 -8.20 3.36 -5.48
CA TRP A 141 -9.45 3.28 -4.73
C TRP A 141 -9.53 4.38 -3.67
N ARG A 142 -10.69 4.49 -3.01
CA ARG A 142 -10.90 5.42 -1.90
C ARG A 142 -11.12 4.67 -0.61
N GLN A 143 -10.49 5.13 0.46
CA GLN A 143 -10.64 4.58 1.80
C GLN A 143 -10.66 5.73 2.81
N GLU A 144 -11.77 5.86 3.54
CA GLU A 144 -11.95 6.86 4.62
C GLU A 144 -11.57 8.30 4.22
N GLY A 145 -11.97 8.74 3.02
CA GLY A 145 -11.68 10.09 2.54
C GLY A 145 -10.28 10.29 1.96
N THR A 146 -9.43 9.26 1.96
CA THR A 146 -8.14 9.23 1.25
C THR A 146 -8.31 8.55 -0.11
N LEU A 147 -7.76 9.16 -1.16
CA LEU A 147 -7.55 8.53 -2.45
C LEU A 147 -6.18 7.86 -2.43
N ILE A 148 -6.15 6.57 -2.68
CA ILE A 148 -4.93 5.76 -2.75
C ILE A 148 -4.73 5.36 -4.21
N LYS A 149 -3.53 5.57 -4.73
CA LYS A 149 -3.10 5.14 -6.06
C LYS A 149 -1.81 4.36 -5.91
N MET A 150 -1.85 3.10 -6.32
CA MET A 150 -0.73 2.18 -6.32
C MET A 150 -0.30 1.93 -7.76
N ASP A 151 0.99 1.99 -8.04
CA ASP A 151 1.54 1.69 -9.36
C ASP A 151 2.83 0.88 -9.27
N SER A 152 2.97 -0.10 -10.17
CA SER A 152 4.13 -0.99 -10.25
C SER A 152 4.34 -1.45 -11.69
N SER A 153 5.60 -1.58 -12.10
CA SER A 153 6.00 -2.21 -13.37
C SER A 153 6.60 -3.61 -13.17
N ILE A 154 6.61 -4.10 -11.92
CA ILE A 154 7.26 -5.35 -11.49
C ILE A 154 6.22 -6.34 -10.95
N LEU A 155 5.24 -5.87 -10.19
CA LEU A 155 4.21 -6.72 -9.62
C LEU A 155 3.06 -6.93 -10.60
N LYS A 156 2.50 -8.14 -10.62
CA LYS A 156 1.26 -8.45 -11.34
C LYS A 156 0.06 -7.84 -10.62
N LYS A 157 -1.07 -7.78 -11.31
CA LYS A 157 -2.34 -7.25 -10.79
C LYS A 157 -2.72 -7.92 -9.46
N GLU A 158 -2.59 -9.23 -9.38
CA GLU A 158 -2.98 -10.03 -8.22
C GLU A 158 -2.13 -9.70 -6.99
N GLU A 159 -0.82 -9.56 -7.16
CA GLU A 159 0.13 -9.17 -6.10
C GLU A 159 -0.17 -7.74 -5.61
N MET A 160 -0.44 -6.80 -6.53
CA MET A 160 -0.87 -5.45 -6.17
C MET A 160 -2.20 -5.45 -5.39
N LEU A 161 -3.13 -6.32 -5.76
CA LEU A 161 -4.44 -6.43 -5.10
C LEU A 161 -4.32 -7.01 -3.69
N GLU A 162 -3.42 -7.96 -3.47
CA GLU A 162 -3.11 -8.50 -2.14
C GLU A 162 -2.54 -7.41 -1.23
N ILE A 163 -1.57 -6.62 -1.72
CA ILE A 163 -1.02 -5.49 -0.98
C ILE A 163 -2.12 -4.48 -0.66
N ALA A 164 -2.96 -4.13 -1.64
CA ALA A 164 -4.05 -3.16 -1.45
C ALA A 164 -5.07 -3.62 -0.38
N ARG A 165 -5.37 -4.92 -0.32
CA ARG A 165 -6.26 -5.49 0.71
C ARG A 165 -5.62 -5.51 2.11
N SER A 166 -4.29 -5.50 2.17
CA SER A 166 -3.56 -5.40 3.44
C SER A 166 -3.51 -3.97 4.00
N MET A 167 -3.92 -2.94 3.25
CA MET A 167 -3.80 -1.53 3.68
C MET A 167 -4.64 -1.23 4.93
N ARG A 168 -4.02 -0.63 5.94
CA ARG A 168 -4.62 -0.25 7.23
C ARG A 168 -4.25 1.17 7.65
#